data_AF-A0A7V5YGL8-F1
#
_entry.id   AF-A0A7V5YGL8-F1
#
_cell.length_a   1.000
_cell.length_b   1.000
_cell.length_c   1.000
_cell.angle_alpha   90.00
_cell.angle_beta   90.00
_cell.angle_gamma   90.00
#
_symmetry.space_group_name_H-M   'P 1'
#
loop_
_entity.id
_entity.type
_entity.pdbx_description
1 polymer ?
#
loop_
_entity_poly.entity_id
_entity_poly.type
_entity_poly.pdbx_seq_one_letter_code
_entity_poly.pdbx_strand_id
1 'polypeptide(L)'
;TPDVGLLYTYTGTFSDIAQGKAATEAMLAQGAVGVYNVAGPLGVGDLEAITEAHTNAGTTFGPPYYFGVDSDQDWMGNGYHALASGMKRVDNACYSAVKAVVDGTFQGGIVSLGLKEEGVAISGLSQLADFIDFGIAGGAVSADDFYNIIGNWAQNRATVPAYIWNAIDELEAGILSGDIVVPTADTGDEMGAVRAQYTLGAP
;
A
#
# COMPACT_ATOMS: atom_id res chain seq x y z
N THR A 1 -13.14 -1.42 -21.53
CA THR A 1 -12.53 -1.27 -20.19
C THR A 1 -13.63 -1.49 -19.18
N PRO A 2 -13.39 -2.20 -18.07
CA PRO A 2 -14.33 -2.12 -16.95
C PRO A 2 -14.44 -0.65 -16.52
N ASP A 3 -15.62 -0.26 -16.05
CA ASP A 3 -15.97 1.11 -15.64
C ASP A 3 -15.28 1.46 -14.31
N VAL A 4 -13.95 1.61 -14.35
CA VAL A 4 -13.08 1.87 -13.20
C VAL A 4 -12.49 3.26 -13.34
N GLY A 5 -12.76 4.11 -12.35
CA GLY A 5 -12.22 5.46 -12.22
C GLY A 5 -11.03 5.53 -11.26
N LEU A 6 -10.14 6.52 -11.46
CA LEU A 6 -9.09 6.87 -10.51
C LEU A 6 -9.28 8.30 -10.00
N LEU A 7 -9.39 8.46 -8.68
CA LEU A 7 -9.30 9.75 -8.02
C LEU A 7 -7.88 9.90 -7.45
N TYR A 8 -7.31 11.10 -7.55
CA TYR A 8 -6.05 11.41 -6.89
C TYR A 8 -6.11 12.80 -6.25
N THR A 9 -5.46 12.97 -5.11
CA THR A 9 -5.37 14.25 -4.41
C THR A 9 -3.99 14.38 -3.81
N TYR A 10 -3.30 15.48 -4.15
CA TYR A 10 -2.07 15.86 -3.48
C TYR A 10 -2.42 16.77 -2.29
N THR A 11 -2.17 16.29 -1.08
CA THR A 11 -2.35 17.09 0.15
C THR A 11 -1.26 18.15 0.31
N GLY A 12 -0.08 17.93 -0.26
CA GLY A 12 1.08 18.83 -0.16
C GLY A 12 1.84 18.70 1.16
N THR A 13 1.57 17.67 1.96
CA THR A 13 2.22 17.41 3.25
C THR A 13 2.26 15.92 3.56
N PHE A 14 3.21 15.52 4.41
CA PHE A 14 3.34 14.17 4.96
C PHE A 14 3.11 14.11 6.48
N SER A 15 2.67 15.21 7.10
CA SER A 15 2.56 15.31 8.56
C SER A 15 1.20 15.75 9.09
N ASP A 16 0.22 15.99 8.22
CA ASP A 16 -1.13 16.42 8.61
C ASP A 16 -2.15 15.29 8.43
N ILE A 17 -2.31 14.48 9.47
CA ILE A 17 -3.25 13.34 9.49
C ILE A 17 -4.70 13.78 9.23
N ALA A 18 -5.11 14.94 9.75
CA ALA A 18 -6.46 15.45 9.56
C ALA A 18 -6.72 15.79 8.08
N GLN A 19 -5.71 16.30 7.38
CA GLN A 19 -5.79 16.54 5.94
C GLN A 19 -5.90 15.24 5.13
N GLY A 20 -5.21 14.17 5.55
CA GLY A 20 -5.37 12.83 4.97
C GLY A 20 -6.80 12.32 5.09
N LYS A 21 -7.34 12.35 6.33
CA LYS A 21 -8.74 11.99 6.62
C LYS A 21 -9.72 12.75 5.72
N ALA A 22 -9.62 14.08 5.67
CA ALA A 22 -10.52 14.92 4.88
C ALA A 22 -10.45 14.64 3.37
N ALA A 23 -9.25 14.35 2.84
CA ALA A 23 -9.09 13.96 1.44
C ALA A 23 -9.76 12.61 1.15
N THR A 24 -9.59 11.63 2.05
CA THR A 24 -10.22 10.32 1.95
C THR A 24 -11.74 10.42 2.02
N GLU A 25 -12.30 11.17 2.98
CA GLU A 25 -13.75 11.42 3.06
C GLU A 25 -14.30 11.99 1.75
N ALA A 26 -13.60 12.94 1.13
CA ALA A 26 -14.00 13.53 -0.14
C ALA A 26 -13.95 12.51 -1.30
N MET A 27 -12.98 11.59 -1.31
CA MET A 27 -12.93 10.51 -2.31
C MET A 27 -14.04 9.48 -2.09
N LEU A 28 -14.32 9.10 -0.85
CA LEU A 28 -15.41 8.18 -0.50
C LEU A 28 -16.78 8.76 -0.88
N ALA A 29 -16.98 10.07 -0.67
CA ALA A 29 -18.20 10.78 -1.10
C ALA A 29 -18.39 10.77 -2.63
N GLN A 30 -17.31 10.62 -3.40
CA GLN A 30 -17.32 10.47 -4.85
C GLN A 30 -17.45 9.00 -5.30
N GLY A 31 -17.61 8.06 -4.37
CA GLY A 31 -17.82 6.64 -4.66
C GLY A 31 -16.54 5.82 -4.77
N ALA A 32 -15.41 6.31 -4.25
CA ALA A 32 -14.20 5.49 -4.16
C ALA A 32 -14.47 4.21 -3.36
N VAL A 33 -14.11 3.07 -3.94
CA VAL A 33 -14.24 1.74 -3.31
C VAL A 33 -12.94 1.29 -2.63
N GLY A 34 -11.89 2.09 -2.72
CA GLY A 34 -10.66 1.90 -1.98
C GLY A 34 -9.74 3.10 -2.12
N VAL A 35 -8.88 3.30 -1.13
CA VAL A 35 -7.95 4.42 -1.05
C VAL A 35 -6.54 3.92 -0.80
N TYR A 36 -5.62 4.32 -1.68
CA TYR A 36 -4.20 3.98 -1.58
C TYR A 36 -3.41 5.14 -1.00
N ASN A 37 -2.92 4.96 0.22
CA ASN A 37 -2.08 5.93 0.91
C ASN A 37 -0.71 5.99 0.23
N VAL A 38 -0.36 7.14 -0.34
CA VAL A 38 1.02 7.45 -0.81
C VAL A 38 1.51 8.74 -0.13
N ALA A 39 1.20 8.87 1.16
CA ALA A 39 1.40 10.08 1.95
C ALA A 39 1.93 9.79 3.38
N GLY A 40 2.57 8.64 3.58
CA GLY A 40 3.22 8.30 4.85
C GLY A 40 2.23 8.27 6.02
N PRO A 41 2.48 9.02 7.13
CA PRO A 41 1.61 9.05 8.31
C PRO A 41 0.16 9.45 8.05
N LEU A 42 -0.14 10.14 6.94
CA LEU A 42 -1.52 10.51 6.58
C LEU A 42 -2.44 9.30 6.42
N GLY A 43 -1.89 8.12 6.09
CA GLY A 43 -2.64 6.87 6.02
C GLY A 43 -3.38 6.48 7.29
N VAL A 44 -2.95 6.99 8.45
CA VAL A 44 -3.71 6.84 9.70
C VAL A 44 -5.08 7.52 9.58
N GLY A 45 -5.13 8.71 8.97
CA GLY A 45 -6.36 9.45 8.72
C GLY A 45 -7.20 8.81 7.62
N ASP A 46 -6.56 8.25 6.60
CA ASP A 46 -7.27 7.48 5.55
C ASP A 46 -8.00 6.27 6.15
N LEU A 47 -7.31 5.51 7.01
CA LEU A 47 -7.88 4.37 7.71
C LEU A 47 -9.00 4.80 8.68
N GLU A 48 -8.84 5.93 9.37
CA GLU A 48 -9.88 6.49 10.24
C GLU A 48 -11.16 6.79 9.45
N ALA A 49 -11.06 7.50 8.32
CA ALA A 49 -12.20 7.79 7.46
C ALA A 49 -12.88 6.52 6.91
N ILE A 50 -12.10 5.51 6.52
CA ILE A 50 -12.62 4.22 6.05
C ILE A 50 -13.35 3.48 7.18
N THR A 51 -12.78 3.45 8.38
CA THR A 51 -13.37 2.82 9.56
C THR A 51 -14.70 3.48 9.93
N GLU A 52 -14.77 4.81 9.88
CA GLU A 52 -15.99 5.57 10.10
C GLU A 52 -17.03 5.30 9.00
N ALA A 53 -16.63 5.21 7.74
CA ALA A 53 -17.53 4.86 6.64
C ALA A 53 -18.16 3.47 6.84
N HIS A 54 -17.37 2.47 7.22
CA HIS A 54 -17.87 1.14 7.57
C HIS A 54 -18.83 1.17 8.76
N THR A 55 -18.47 1.90 9.82
CA THR A 55 -19.31 2.07 11.02
C THR A 55 -20.67 2.68 10.66
N ASN A 56 -20.67 3.78 9.90
CA ASN A 56 -21.89 4.47 9.48
C ASN A 56 -22.77 3.61 8.56
N ALA A 57 -22.16 2.78 7.73
CA ALA A 57 -22.87 1.85 6.85
C ALA A 57 -23.29 0.54 7.55
N GLY A 58 -22.82 0.28 8.77
CA GLY A 58 -23.04 -0.99 9.47
C GLY A 58 -22.36 -2.18 8.79
N THR A 59 -21.21 -1.94 8.16
CA THR A 59 -20.40 -2.96 7.47
C THR A 59 -19.06 -3.17 8.18
N THR A 60 -18.34 -4.23 7.82
CA THR A 60 -17.07 -4.59 8.48
C THR A 60 -15.97 -4.95 7.49
N PHE A 61 -16.32 -5.74 6.46
CA PHE A 61 -15.40 -6.17 5.41
C PHE A 61 -15.93 -5.74 4.05
N GLY A 62 -15.06 -5.75 3.05
CA GLY A 62 -15.39 -5.29 1.71
C GLY A 62 -15.07 -3.81 1.53
N PRO A 63 -15.55 -3.19 0.43
CA PRO A 63 -15.27 -1.78 0.18
C PRO A 63 -15.99 -0.86 1.19
N PRO A 64 -15.41 0.31 1.51
CA PRO A 64 -14.17 0.82 0.95
C PRO A 64 -12.91 0.19 1.58
N TYR A 65 -11.93 -0.16 0.74
CA TYR A 65 -10.66 -0.75 1.20
C TYR A 65 -9.58 0.28 1.50
N TYR A 66 -8.73 -0.02 2.48
CA TYR A 66 -7.48 0.70 2.70
C TYR A 66 -6.32 -0.03 2.00
N PHE A 67 -5.43 0.71 1.33
CA PHE A 67 -4.14 0.20 0.87
C PHE A 67 -3.00 0.99 1.50
N GLY A 68 -2.10 0.29 2.19
CA GLY A 68 -0.95 0.89 2.86
C GLY A 68 0.29 1.01 1.97
N VAL A 69 1.33 1.68 2.47
CA VAL A 69 2.60 1.88 1.75
C VAL A 69 3.80 1.78 2.68
N ASP A 70 4.98 1.55 2.08
CA ASP A 70 6.30 1.42 2.70
C ASP A 70 6.44 0.16 3.56
N SER A 71 5.67 0.07 4.64
CA SER A 71 5.56 -1.09 5.51
C SER A 71 4.32 -1.94 5.20
N ASP A 72 4.28 -3.16 5.72
CA ASP A 72 3.00 -3.85 5.85
C ASP A 72 2.15 -3.15 6.94
N GLN A 73 1.04 -2.57 6.49
CA GLN A 73 0.09 -1.85 7.33
C GLN A 73 -1.22 -2.61 7.45
N ASP A 74 -1.25 -3.86 6.96
CA ASP A 74 -2.45 -4.67 6.91
C ASP A 74 -2.99 -5.03 8.31
N TRP A 75 -2.14 -4.92 9.33
CA TRP A 75 -2.51 -5.13 10.73
C TRP A 75 -3.26 -3.95 11.37
N MET A 76 -3.14 -2.75 10.79
CA MET A 76 -3.75 -1.54 11.35
C MET A 76 -5.28 -1.66 11.36
N GLY A 77 -5.92 -1.03 12.34
CA GLY A 77 -7.38 -1.13 12.50
C GLY A 77 -7.83 -2.58 12.71
N ASN A 78 -7.03 -3.37 13.42
CA ASN A 78 -7.26 -4.80 13.70
C ASN A 78 -7.43 -5.68 12.46
N GLY A 79 -6.87 -5.28 11.31
CA GLY A 79 -6.96 -6.01 10.05
C GLY A 79 -8.33 -6.01 9.39
N TYR A 80 -9.24 -5.11 9.78
CA TYR A 80 -10.59 -5.10 9.22
C TYR A 80 -10.66 -4.56 7.78
N HIS A 81 -9.89 -3.51 7.46
CA HIS A 81 -10.15 -2.70 6.26
C HIS A 81 -8.97 -2.66 5.27
N ALA A 82 -7.76 -2.96 5.73
CA ALA A 82 -6.61 -3.05 4.85
C ALA A 82 -6.72 -4.28 3.94
N LEU A 83 -6.52 -4.08 2.64
CA LEU A 83 -6.58 -5.15 1.64
C LEU A 83 -5.17 -5.63 1.23
N ALA A 84 -4.26 -4.68 1.06
CA ALA A 84 -2.84 -4.91 0.82
C ALA A 84 -2.02 -3.63 1.08
N SER A 85 -0.72 -3.81 1.30
CA SER A 85 0.28 -2.76 1.37
C SER A 85 1.25 -2.85 0.19
N GLY A 86 1.52 -1.72 -0.45
CA GLY A 86 2.67 -1.58 -1.35
C GLY A 86 3.95 -1.41 -0.54
N MET A 87 4.66 -2.50 -0.30
CA MET A 87 5.87 -2.51 0.53
C MET A 87 7.06 -1.93 -0.24
N LYS A 88 7.90 -1.18 0.48
CA LYS A 88 9.15 -0.60 -0.01
C LYS A 88 10.26 -0.85 1.00
N ARG A 89 11.25 -1.65 0.61
CA ARG A 89 12.32 -2.15 1.47
C ARG A 89 13.45 -1.14 1.69
N VAL A 90 13.08 0.05 2.17
CA VAL A 90 14.04 1.09 2.57
C VAL A 90 14.94 0.61 3.71
N ASP A 91 14.41 -0.26 4.58
CA ASP A 91 15.16 -0.99 5.61
C ASP A 91 16.34 -1.78 5.02
N ASN A 92 16.09 -2.57 3.97
CA ASN A 92 17.13 -3.34 3.28
C ASN A 92 18.14 -2.43 2.57
N ALA A 93 17.67 -1.34 1.95
CA ALA A 93 18.54 -0.38 1.28
C ALA A 93 19.51 0.28 2.27
N CYS A 94 18.99 0.74 3.41
CA CYS A 94 19.78 1.33 4.49
C CYS A 94 20.78 0.32 5.09
N TYR A 95 20.32 -0.89 5.40
CA TYR A 95 21.18 -1.95 5.94
C TYR A 95 22.33 -2.27 4.98
N SER A 96 22.01 -2.50 3.71
CA SER A 96 22.99 -2.83 2.66
C SER A 96 24.03 -1.72 2.48
N ALA A 97 23.60 -0.46 2.48
CA ALA A 97 24.50 0.69 2.36
C ALA A 97 25.47 0.79 3.53
N VAL A 98 24.97 0.68 4.78
CA VAL A 98 25.82 0.71 5.98
C VAL A 98 26.77 -0.49 5.99
N LYS A 99 26.27 -1.68 5.66
CA LYS A 99 27.06 -2.90 5.57
C LYS A 99 28.21 -2.77 4.57
N ALA A 100 27.96 -2.20 3.39
CA ALA A 100 29.00 -1.99 2.38
C ALA A 100 30.12 -1.07 2.87
N VAL A 101 29.79 -0.03 3.66
CA VAL A 101 30.80 0.84 4.28
C VAL A 101 31.62 0.07 5.33
N VAL A 102 30.94 -0.66 6.22
CA VAL A 102 31.59 -1.46 7.27
C VAL A 102 32.54 -2.51 6.67
N ASP A 103 32.11 -3.17 5.60
CA ASP A 103 32.88 -4.21 4.91
C ASP A 103 33.97 -3.63 3.97
N GLY A 104 34.05 -2.29 3.83
CA GLY A 104 35.00 -1.63 2.92
C GLY A 104 34.72 -1.86 1.43
N THR A 105 33.48 -2.23 1.08
CA THR A 105 33.03 -2.56 -0.28
C THR A 105 32.12 -1.50 -0.91
N PHE A 106 31.93 -0.36 -0.24
CA PHE A 106 31.06 0.72 -0.72
C PHE A 106 31.43 1.19 -2.13
N GLN A 107 30.42 1.30 -2.99
CA GLN A 107 30.53 1.87 -4.33
C GLN A 107 29.51 3.00 -4.48
N GLY A 108 29.98 4.17 -4.93
CA GLY A 108 29.09 5.26 -5.29
C GLY A 108 28.37 4.99 -6.61
N GLY A 109 27.17 5.55 -6.78
CA GLY A 109 26.37 5.40 -8.00
C GLY A 109 24.88 5.35 -7.70
N ILE A 110 24.11 4.97 -8.72
CA ILE A 110 22.66 4.75 -8.62
C ILE A 110 22.41 3.26 -8.44
N VAL A 111 21.60 2.90 -7.46
CA VAL A 111 21.08 1.54 -7.27
C VAL A 111 19.57 1.60 -7.49
N SER A 112 19.09 0.85 -8.49
CA SER A 112 17.65 0.67 -8.73
C SER A 112 17.21 -0.61 -8.03
N LEU A 113 16.11 -0.54 -7.28
CA LEU A 113 15.57 -1.67 -6.51
C LEU A 113 14.09 -1.85 -6.87
N GLY A 114 13.81 -2.78 -7.78
CA GLY A 114 12.45 -3.15 -8.19
C GLY A 114 11.99 -4.45 -7.53
N LEU A 115 10.98 -5.09 -8.13
CA LEU A 115 10.50 -6.42 -7.71
C LEU A 115 11.61 -7.47 -7.76
N LYS A 116 12.43 -7.43 -8.81
CA LYS A 116 13.53 -8.39 -9.03
C LYS A 116 14.60 -8.32 -7.94
N GLU A 117 14.88 -7.13 -7.42
CA GLU A 117 15.84 -6.88 -6.34
C GLU A 117 15.19 -6.98 -4.95
N GLU A 118 13.92 -7.39 -4.86
CA GLU A 118 13.13 -7.43 -3.63
C GLU A 118 13.08 -6.07 -2.92
N GLY A 119 13.19 -4.97 -3.70
CA GLY A 119 13.14 -3.59 -3.23
C GLY A 119 11.72 -3.10 -2.97
N VAL A 120 10.76 -3.67 -3.69
CA VAL A 120 9.33 -3.44 -3.54
C VAL A 120 8.60 -4.77 -3.62
N ALA A 121 7.41 -4.86 -3.01
CA ALA A 121 6.55 -6.04 -3.06
C ALA A 121 5.11 -5.67 -2.66
N ILE A 122 4.17 -6.59 -2.84
CA ILE A 122 2.84 -6.52 -2.23
C ILE A 122 2.84 -7.30 -0.91
N SER A 123 2.12 -6.83 0.11
CA SER A 123 2.00 -7.55 1.38
C SER A 123 1.33 -8.92 1.23
N GLY A 124 1.78 -9.85 2.06
CA GLY A 124 1.21 -11.18 2.21
C GLY A 124 1.26 -11.62 3.67
N LEU A 125 0.80 -12.85 3.94
CA LEU A 125 0.65 -13.36 5.31
C LEU A 125 1.96 -13.34 6.12
N SER A 126 3.10 -13.62 5.46
CA SER A 126 4.40 -13.63 6.15
C SER A 126 4.76 -12.24 6.66
N GLN A 127 4.62 -11.21 5.82
CA GLN A 127 4.94 -9.85 6.21
C GLN A 127 3.93 -9.32 7.23
N LEU A 128 2.65 -9.67 7.10
CA LEU A 128 1.65 -9.32 8.10
C LEU A 128 2.03 -9.87 9.47
N ALA A 129 2.41 -11.14 9.55
CA ALA A 129 2.86 -11.76 10.80
C ALA A 129 4.08 -11.03 11.39
N ASP A 130 5.10 -10.74 10.57
CA ASP A 130 6.31 -10.02 11.02
C ASP A 130 5.96 -8.63 11.58
N PHE A 131 5.08 -7.88 10.92
CA PHE A 131 4.71 -6.53 11.35
C PHE A 131 3.79 -6.51 12.58
N ILE A 132 2.95 -7.53 12.77
CA ILE A 132 2.24 -7.72 14.04
C ILE A 132 3.24 -7.99 15.16
N ASP A 133 4.22 -8.86 14.95
CA ASP A 133 5.26 -9.16 15.94
C ASP A 133 6.09 -7.92 16.30
N PHE A 134 6.42 -7.06 15.32
CA PHE A 134 7.04 -5.76 15.59
C PHE A 134 6.13 -4.85 16.42
N GLY A 135 4.82 -4.83 16.12
CA GLY A 135 3.83 -4.11 16.90
C GLY A 135 3.74 -4.60 18.35
N ILE A 136 3.79 -5.91 18.57
CA ILE A 136 3.81 -6.53 19.90
C ILE A 136 5.09 -6.16 20.65
N ALA A 137 6.25 -6.32 20.01
CA ALA A 137 7.54 -5.98 20.60
C ALA A 137 7.65 -4.48 20.95
N GLY A 138 7.03 -3.61 20.14
CA GLY A 138 6.94 -2.18 20.38
C GLY A 138 5.86 -1.76 21.38
N GLY A 139 5.02 -2.69 21.86
CA GLY A 139 3.91 -2.40 22.78
C GLY A 139 2.70 -1.70 22.13
N ALA A 140 2.63 -1.65 20.81
CA ALA A 140 1.52 -1.08 20.04
C ALA A 140 0.37 -2.06 19.80
N VAL A 141 0.64 -3.37 19.88
CA VAL A 141 -0.33 -4.44 19.64
C VAL A 141 -0.29 -5.45 20.79
N SER A 142 -1.45 -5.95 21.22
CA SER A 142 -1.51 -7.04 22.19
C SER A 142 -1.16 -8.37 21.53
N ALA A 143 -0.39 -9.23 22.20
CA ALA A 143 -0.11 -10.58 21.71
C ALA A 143 -1.39 -11.41 21.52
N ASP A 144 -2.42 -11.15 22.32
CA ASP A 144 -3.72 -11.83 22.21
C ASP A 144 -4.46 -11.49 20.90
N ASP A 145 -4.12 -10.38 20.25
CA ASP A 145 -4.75 -9.92 19.02
C ASP A 145 -4.13 -10.52 17.76
N PHE A 146 -2.98 -11.21 17.87
CA PHE A 146 -2.21 -11.70 16.71
C PHE A 146 -3.07 -12.49 15.71
N TYR A 147 -3.77 -13.53 16.19
CA TYR A 147 -4.61 -14.35 15.34
C TYR A 147 -5.91 -13.67 14.92
N ASN A 148 -6.42 -12.73 15.73
CA ASN A 148 -7.62 -11.97 15.39
C ASN A 148 -7.35 -11.05 14.21
N ILE A 149 -6.21 -10.36 14.22
CA ILE A 149 -5.79 -9.47 13.13
C ILE A 149 -5.66 -10.27 11.82
N ILE A 150 -4.94 -11.40 11.85
CA ILE A 150 -4.80 -12.28 10.67
C ILE A 150 -6.16 -12.80 10.19
N GLY A 151 -7.03 -13.20 11.12
CA GLY A 151 -8.37 -13.69 10.80
C GLY A 151 -9.26 -12.63 10.15
N ASN A 152 -9.18 -11.38 10.61
CA ASN A 152 -9.91 -10.26 10.03
C ASN A 152 -9.37 -9.92 8.64
N TRP A 153 -8.04 -9.84 8.50
CA TRP A 153 -7.38 -9.57 7.22
C TRP A 153 -7.75 -10.62 6.17
N ALA A 154 -7.74 -11.91 6.55
CA ALA A 154 -8.11 -13.00 5.66
C ALA A 154 -9.59 -12.92 5.24
N GLN A 155 -10.50 -12.59 6.17
CA GLN A 155 -11.92 -12.37 5.86
C GLN A 155 -12.12 -11.17 4.93
N ASN A 156 -11.40 -10.08 5.14
CA ASN A 156 -11.47 -8.92 4.25
C ASN A 156 -11.02 -9.27 2.83
N ARG A 157 -9.87 -9.94 2.68
CA ARG A 157 -9.37 -10.40 1.37
C ARG A 157 -10.27 -11.41 0.69
N ALA A 158 -10.99 -12.24 1.45
CA ALA A 158 -11.97 -13.18 0.91
C ALA A 158 -13.19 -12.51 0.24
N THR A 159 -13.40 -11.20 0.47
CA THR A 159 -14.43 -10.42 -0.25
C THR A 159 -14.04 -10.15 -1.70
N VAL A 160 -12.76 -10.29 -2.05
CA VAL A 160 -12.23 -10.09 -3.40
C VAL A 160 -12.22 -11.44 -4.15
N PRO A 161 -12.79 -11.51 -5.36
CA PRO A 161 -12.80 -12.74 -6.15
C PRO A 161 -11.39 -13.31 -6.40
N ALA A 162 -11.25 -14.64 -6.35
CA ALA A 162 -9.96 -15.32 -6.51
C ALA A 162 -9.19 -14.96 -7.78
N TYR A 163 -9.89 -14.66 -8.89
CA TYR A 163 -9.24 -14.30 -10.15
C TYR A 163 -8.47 -12.97 -10.09
N ILE A 164 -8.80 -12.08 -9.15
CA ILE A 164 -8.06 -10.82 -8.96
C ILE A 164 -6.66 -11.12 -8.39
N TRP A 165 -6.57 -12.06 -7.44
CA TRP A 165 -5.28 -12.47 -6.89
C TRP A 165 -4.42 -13.16 -7.96
N ASN A 166 -5.00 -14.03 -8.78
CA ASN A 166 -4.29 -14.61 -9.92
C ASN A 166 -3.80 -13.54 -10.91
N ALA A 167 -4.60 -12.50 -11.17
CA ALA A 167 -4.20 -11.41 -12.06
C ALA A 167 -3.02 -10.59 -11.50
N ILE A 168 -2.92 -10.48 -10.17
CA ILE A 168 -1.77 -9.86 -9.50
C ILE A 168 -0.52 -10.71 -9.70
N ASP A 169 -0.62 -12.04 -9.51
CA ASP A 169 0.50 -12.97 -9.72
C ASP A 169 0.97 -12.96 -11.19
N GLU A 170 0.03 -12.94 -12.14
CA GLU A 170 0.33 -12.83 -13.57
C GLU A 170 1.03 -11.50 -13.92
N LEU A 171 0.59 -10.39 -13.32
CA LEU A 171 1.21 -9.07 -13.51
C LEU A 171 2.63 -9.05 -12.94
N GLU A 172 2.84 -9.56 -11.73
CA GLU A 172 4.16 -9.66 -11.11
C GLU A 172 5.11 -10.51 -11.96
N ALA A 173 4.67 -11.69 -12.41
CA ALA A 173 5.45 -12.55 -13.28
C ALA A 173 5.79 -11.88 -14.63
N GLY A 174 4.83 -11.13 -15.21
CA GLY A 174 5.05 -10.34 -16.41
C GLY A 174 6.09 -9.23 -16.21
N ILE A 175 6.09 -8.55 -15.06
CA ILE A 175 7.11 -7.53 -14.75
C ILE A 175 8.48 -8.17 -14.53
N LEU A 176 8.55 -9.28 -13.80
CA LEU A 176 9.81 -9.99 -13.50
C LEU A 176 10.46 -10.61 -14.75
N SER A 177 9.65 -11.09 -15.70
CA SER A 177 10.14 -11.60 -16.99
C SER A 177 10.54 -10.49 -17.96
N GLY A 178 10.05 -9.26 -17.77
CA GLY A 178 10.22 -8.14 -18.67
C GLY A 178 9.19 -8.09 -19.81
N ASP A 179 8.22 -9.00 -19.83
CA ASP A 179 7.10 -9.00 -20.77
C ASP A 179 6.17 -7.80 -20.52
N ILE A 180 6.10 -7.32 -19.28
CA ILE A 180 5.39 -6.12 -18.87
C ILE A 180 6.39 -5.08 -18.38
N VAL A 181 6.37 -3.89 -18.98
CA VAL A 181 7.20 -2.76 -18.57
C VAL A 181 6.31 -1.69 -17.95
N VAL A 182 6.56 -1.38 -16.67
CA VAL A 182 5.90 -0.26 -15.98
C VAL A 182 6.51 1.05 -16.47
N PRO A 183 5.73 2.02 -16.97
CA PRO A 183 6.25 3.31 -17.40
C PRO A 183 6.93 4.06 -16.24
N THR A 184 8.08 4.68 -16.54
CA THR A 184 8.78 5.58 -15.62
C THR A 184 8.78 7.00 -16.18
N ALA A 185 8.86 7.99 -15.30
CA ALA A 185 8.96 9.39 -15.67
C ALA A 185 9.94 10.09 -14.71
N ASP A 186 10.86 10.87 -15.28
CA ASP A 186 11.86 11.64 -14.54
C ASP A 186 11.51 13.14 -14.48
N THR A 187 10.54 13.57 -15.29
CA THR A 187 10.05 14.96 -15.34
C THR A 187 8.54 15.07 -15.20
N GLY A 188 8.07 16.27 -14.85
CA GLY A 188 6.64 16.56 -14.78
C GLY A 188 5.92 16.39 -16.11
N ASP A 189 6.57 16.73 -17.23
CA ASP A 189 6.01 16.58 -18.58
C ASP A 189 5.88 15.10 -18.96
N GLU A 190 6.89 14.27 -18.67
CA GLU A 190 6.82 12.83 -18.88
C GLU A 190 5.73 12.18 -18.01
N MET A 191 5.62 12.60 -16.75
CA MET A 191 4.54 12.15 -15.87
C MET A 191 3.16 12.53 -16.45
N GLY A 192 3.02 13.75 -16.98
CA GLY A 192 1.82 14.21 -17.66
C GLY A 192 1.49 13.36 -18.89
N ALA A 193 2.49 13.02 -19.70
CA ALA A 193 2.33 12.17 -20.87
C ALA A 193 1.88 10.75 -20.51
N VAL A 194 2.47 10.14 -19.48
CA VAL A 194 2.06 8.82 -18.97
C VAL A 194 0.60 8.88 -18.50
N ARG A 195 0.21 9.90 -17.72
CA ARG A 195 -1.18 10.04 -17.24
C ARG A 195 -2.18 10.23 -18.39
N ALA A 196 -1.82 11.00 -19.41
CA ALA A 196 -2.65 11.20 -20.59
C ALA A 196 -2.82 9.90 -21.42
N GLN A 197 -1.87 8.97 -21.34
CA GLN A 197 -1.96 7.66 -21.97
C GLN A 197 -2.81 6.68 -21.14
N TYR A 198 -2.69 6.72 -19.81
CA TYR A 198 -3.35 5.82 -18.87
C TYR A 198 -4.40 6.56 -18.04
N THR A 199 -5.43 7.09 -18.71
CA THR A 199 -6.34 8.08 -18.11
C THR A 199 -7.20 7.53 -16.97
N LEU A 200 -7.53 6.24 -16.93
CA LEU A 200 -8.41 5.58 -15.93
C LEU A 200 -9.60 6.45 -15.47
N GLY A 201 -10.17 7.27 -16.35
CA GLY A 201 -11.27 8.18 -16.00
C GLY A 201 -10.95 9.27 -14.96
N ALA A 202 -9.67 9.51 -14.62
CA ALA A 202 -9.27 10.64 -13.80
C ALA A 202 -9.54 11.95 -14.56
N PRO A 203 -10.05 13.00 -13.88
CA PRO A 203 -10.33 14.30 -14.51
C PRO A 203 -9.07 15.01 -15.06
#